data_AF-A0A636LE30-F1
#
_entry.id   AF-A0A636LE30-F1
#
_cell.length_a   1.000
_cell.length_b   1.000
_cell.length_c   1.000
_cell.angle_alpha   90.00
_cell.angle_beta   90.00
_cell.angle_gamma   90.00
#
_symmetry.space_group_name_H-M   'P 1'
#
loop_
_entity.id
_entity.type
_entity.pdbx_description
1 polymer ?
#
loop_
_entity_poly.entity_id
_entity_poly.type
_entity_poly.pdbx_seq_one_letter_code
_entity_poly.pdbx_strand_id
1 'polypeptide(L)'
;MSINSIEELNALVARVKKAQRQYASFTQQQVDKIFRAAALAAADARIPLAKMAVAESGMGIVEDKVIKNHFASEYIYNAYKDEKTCGVLSEDDTFGTITIAEPVGIICGIVPTTNPTSTAIFKSLISLKTRNAIIFSPHPRAKEATNKAA
;
A
#
# COMPACT_ATOMS: atom_id res chain seq x y z
N MET A 1 -1.95 7.06 15.28
CA MET A 1 -1.68 6.39 16.57
C MET A 1 -0.18 6.17 16.64
N SER A 2 0.51 6.79 17.59
CA SER A 2 1.95 6.58 17.77
C SER A 2 2.19 5.24 18.47
N ILE A 3 3.05 4.39 17.93
CA ILE A 3 3.51 3.15 18.55
C ILE A 3 4.87 3.44 19.16
N ASN A 4 4.95 3.45 20.50
CA ASN A 4 6.09 3.95 21.25
C ASN A 4 6.78 2.87 22.10
N SER A 5 6.23 1.65 22.18
CA SER A 5 6.85 0.52 22.87
C SER A 5 6.86 -0.77 22.05
N ILE A 6 7.70 -1.72 22.46
CA ILE A 6 7.79 -3.05 21.82
C ILE A 6 6.48 -3.82 22.02
N GLU A 7 5.82 -3.66 23.17
CA GLU A 7 4.53 -4.28 23.49
C GLU A 7 3.44 -3.77 22.55
N GLU A 8 3.37 -2.46 22.33
CA GLU A 8 2.42 -1.85 21.39
C GLU A 8 2.68 -2.30 19.94
N LEU A 9 3.95 -2.42 19.55
CA LEU A 9 4.34 -2.92 18.23
C LEU A 9 3.93 -4.38 18.05
N ASN A 10 4.20 -5.25 19.04
CA ASN A 10 3.79 -6.65 19.00
C ASN A 10 2.26 -6.79 18.93
N ALA A 11 1.53 -5.96 19.68
CA ALA A 11 0.07 -5.91 19.60
C ALA A 11 -0.42 -5.44 18.22
N LEU A 12 0.24 -4.45 17.59
CA LEU A 12 -0.05 -4.03 16.23
C LEU A 12 0.18 -5.17 15.22
N VAL A 13 1.34 -5.83 15.27
CA VAL A 13 1.67 -6.95 14.39
C VAL A 13 0.65 -8.08 14.53
N ALA A 14 0.20 -8.39 15.75
CA ALA A 14 -0.82 -9.39 16.00
C ALA A 14 -2.18 -9.01 15.35
N ARG A 15 -2.60 -7.74 15.46
CA ARG A 15 -3.82 -7.24 14.79
C ARG A 15 -3.70 -7.33 13.27
N VAL A 16 -2.57 -6.90 12.72
CA VAL A 16 -2.31 -6.93 11.28
C VAL A 16 -2.28 -8.36 10.74
N LYS A 17 -1.68 -9.30 11.50
CA LYS A 17 -1.69 -10.73 11.16
C LYS A 17 -3.11 -11.29 11.09
N LYS A 18 -3.98 -10.91 12.01
CA LYS A 18 -5.39 -11.32 11.99
C LYS A 18 -6.13 -10.74 10.78
N ALA A 19 -5.92 -9.46 10.48
CA ALA A 19 -6.51 -8.79 9.32
C ALA A 19 -6.04 -9.43 8.00
N GLN A 20 -4.75 -9.71 7.86
CA GLN A 20 -4.19 -10.35 6.66
C GLN A 20 -4.78 -11.75 6.42
N ARG A 21 -4.94 -12.56 7.48
CA ARG A 21 -5.57 -13.88 7.37
C ARG A 21 -7.01 -13.81 6.86
N GLN A 22 -7.76 -12.81 7.31
CA GLN A 22 -9.12 -12.56 6.78
C GLN A 22 -9.06 -12.07 5.34
N TYR A 23 -8.08 -11.23 5.00
CA TYR A 23 -7.95 -10.67 3.67
C TYR A 23 -7.47 -11.69 2.62
N ALA A 24 -6.71 -12.71 3.03
CA ALA A 24 -6.24 -13.79 2.16
C ALA A 24 -7.39 -14.59 1.50
N SER A 25 -8.56 -14.67 2.14
CA SER A 25 -9.73 -15.39 1.61
C SER A 25 -10.61 -14.54 0.67
N PHE A 26 -10.25 -13.28 0.43
CA PHE A 26 -11.05 -12.41 -0.44
C PHE A 26 -10.95 -12.85 -1.90
N THR A 27 -12.05 -12.72 -2.62
CA THR A 27 -12.10 -12.99 -4.06
C THR A 27 -11.40 -11.87 -4.84
N GLN A 28 -10.99 -12.16 -6.08
CA GLN A 28 -10.39 -11.16 -6.97
C GLN A 28 -11.28 -9.91 -7.10
N GLN A 29 -12.60 -10.08 -7.25
CA GLN A 29 -13.55 -8.97 -7.35
C GLN A 29 -13.60 -8.10 -6.09
N GLN A 30 -13.52 -8.70 -4.90
CA GLN A 30 -13.48 -7.97 -3.63
C GLN A 30 -12.17 -7.18 -3.51
N VAL A 31 -11.04 -7.80 -3.87
CA VAL A 31 -9.72 -7.17 -3.90
C VAL A 31 -9.70 -5.99 -4.88
N ASP A 32 -10.22 -6.17 -6.09
CA ASP A 32 -10.23 -5.13 -7.12
C ASP A 32 -11.12 -3.94 -6.73
N LYS A 33 -12.24 -4.21 -6.05
CA LYS A 33 -13.10 -3.15 -5.48
C LYS A 33 -12.37 -2.32 -4.44
N ILE A 34 -11.62 -2.96 -3.54
CA ILE A 34 -10.81 -2.29 -2.52
C ILE A 34 -9.68 -1.49 -3.17
N PHE A 35 -8.97 -2.11 -4.12
CA PHE A 35 -7.86 -1.49 -4.85
C PHE A 35 -8.31 -0.22 -5.58
N ARG A 36 -9.45 -0.27 -6.28
CA ARG A 36 -10.03 0.90 -6.95
C ARG A 36 -10.40 2.01 -5.96
N ALA A 37 -11.10 1.67 -4.88
CA ALA A 37 -11.54 2.65 -3.90
C ALA A 37 -10.36 3.35 -3.21
N ALA A 38 -9.33 2.59 -2.83
CA ALA A 38 -8.11 3.13 -2.23
C ALA A 38 -7.33 4.03 -3.20
N ALA A 39 -7.20 3.63 -4.48
CA ALA A 39 -6.49 4.42 -5.48
C ALA A 39 -7.19 5.77 -5.74
N LEU A 40 -8.51 5.78 -5.85
CA LEU A 40 -9.29 7.01 -6.04
C LEU A 40 -9.15 7.96 -4.84
N ALA A 41 -9.28 7.45 -3.61
CA ALA A 41 -9.11 8.26 -2.41
C ALA A 41 -7.70 8.88 -2.33
N ALA A 42 -6.66 8.13 -2.69
CA ALA A 42 -5.30 8.64 -2.75
C ALA A 42 -5.11 9.70 -3.85
N ALA A 43 -5.72 9.50 -5.02
CA ALA A 43 -5.67 10.46 -6.12
C ALA A 43 -6.38 11.77 -5.76
N ASP A 44 -7.53 11.73 -5.08
CA ASP A 44 -8.27 12.90 -4.60
C ASP A 44 -7.48 13.66 -3.53
N ALA A 45 -6.78 12.93 -2.66
CA ALA A 45 -5.95 13.50 -1.60
C ALA A 45 -4.57 14.01 -2.06
N ARG A 46 -4.25 13.97 -3.37
CA ARG A 46 -2.91 14.29 -3.89
C ARG A 46 -2.37 15.66 -3.47
N ILE A 47 -3.22 16.70 -3.49
CA ILE A 47 -2.86 18.08 -3.14
C ILE A 47 -2.64 18.26 -1.64
N PRO A 48 -3.58 17.89 -0.74
CA PRO A 48 -3.36 18.04 0.69
C PRO A 48 -2.17 17.22 1.19
N LEU A 49 -1.96 16.00 0.67
CA LEU A 49 -0.80 15.18 1.02
C LEU A 49 0.52 15.80 0.55
N ALA A 50 0.58 16.36 -0.67
CA ALA A 50 1.77 17.02 -1.18
C ALA A 50 2.16 18.24 -0.33
N LYS A 51 1.18 19.08 0.03
CA LYS A 51 1.38 20.24 0.93
C LYS A 51 1.92 19.81 2.29
N MET A 52 1.33 18.76 2.89
CA MET A 52 1.77 18.22 4.17
C MET A 52 3.21 17.69 4.10
N ALA A 53 3.55 16.97 3.03
CA ALA A 53 4.90 16.44 2.85
C ALA A 53 5.96 17.54 2.72
N VAL A 54 5.69 18.63 1.98
CA VAL A 54 6.62 19.78 1.90
C VAL A 54 6.72 20.47 3.25
N ALA A 55 5.58 20.75 3.90
CA ALA A 55 5.54 21.46 5.18
C ALA A 55 6.28 20.72 6.31
N GLU A 56 6.12 19.39 6.40
CA GLU A 56 6.77 18.59 7.44
C GLU A 56 8.26 18.38 7.14
N SER A 57 8.61 18.00 5.91
CA SER A 57 10.00 17.63 5.57
C SER A 57 10.91 18.84 5.34
N GLY A 58 10.33 19.98 4.95
CA GLY A 58 11.05 21.17 4.47
C GLY A 58 11.70 20.97 3.10
N MET A 59 11.26 19.97 2.31
CA MET A 59 11.92 19.56 1.07
C MET A 59 10.96 19.41 -0.12
N GLY A 60 11.42 19.86 -1.28
CA GLY A 60 10.76 19.68 -2.57
C GLY A 60 9.70 20.73 -2.89
N ILE A 61 9.06 20.57 -4.04
CA ILE A 61 8.07 21.47 -4.60
C ILE A 61 6.69 20.80 -4.50
N VAL A 62 5.65 21.57 -4.13
CA VAL A 62 4.31 21.02 -3.92
C VAL A 62 3.77 20.43 -5.21
N GLU A 63 3.91 21.13 -6.33
CA GLU A 63 3.46 20.74 -7.66
C GLU A 63 4.07 19.41 -8.10
N ASP A 64 5.40 19.25 -7.95
CA ASP A 64 6.09 18.00 -8.27
C ASP A 64 5.62 16.85 -7.37
N LYS A 65 5.35 17.12 -6.08
CA LYS A 65 4.82 16.10 -5.17
C LYS A 65 3.37 15.75 -5.47
N VAL A 66 2.57 16.67 -6.02
CA VAL A 66 1.22 16.36 -6.53
C VAL A 66 1.31 15.39 -7.69
N ILE A 67 2.21 15.64 -8.65
CA ILE A 67 2.45 14.73 -9.78
C ILE A 67 2.89 13.36 -9.28
N LYS A 68 3.83 13.30 -8.32
CA LYS A 68 4.28 12.03 -7.71
C LYS A 68 3.16 11.27 -7.01
N ASN A 69 2.28 11.96 -6.28
CA ASN A 69 1.14 11.32 -5.61
C ASN A 69 0.12 10.80 -6.63
N HIS A 70 -0.14 11.55 -7.70
CA HIS A 70 -1.01 11.11 -8.81
C HIS A 70 -0.42 9.89 -9.54
N PHE A 71 0.88 9.89 -9.82
CA PHE A 71 1.57 8.73 -10.38
C PHE A 71 1.45 7.51 -9.44
N ALA A 72 1.74 7.68 -8.15
CA ALA A 72 1.67 6.59 -7.19
C ALA A 72 0.27 6.00 -6.99
N SER A 73 -0.79 6.74 -7.35
CA SER A 73 -2.18 6.32 -7.21
C SER A 73 -2.77 5.85 -8.54
N GLU A 74 -3.08 6.78 -9.43
CA GLU A 74 -3.86 6.53 -10.64
C GLU A 74 -3.08 5.74 -11.69
N TYR A 75 -1.79 6.04 -11.86
CA TYR A 75 -0.96 5.29 -12.81
C TYR A 75 -0.76 3.83 -12.35
N ILE A 76 -0.49 3.64 -11.07
CA ILE A 76 -0.34 2.30 -10.45
C ILE A 76 -1.65 1.51 -10.53
N TYR A 77 -2.79 2.17 -10.28
CA TYR A 77 -4.09 1.54 -10.46
C TYR A 77 -4.30 1.07 -11.91
N ASN A 78 -4.07 1.94 -12.88
CA ASN A 78 -4.27 1.58 -14.28
C ASN A 78 -3.30 0.49 -14.77
N ALA A 79 -2.07 0.46 -14.25
CA ALA A 79 -1.10 -0.58 -14.59
C ALA A 79 -1.54 -1.98 -14.09
N TYR A 80 -2.14 -2.07 -12.90
CA TYR A 80 -2.36 -3.35 -12.21
C TYR A 80 -3.82 -3.74 -12.01
N LYS A 81 -4.79 -2.92 -12.45
CA LYS A 81 -6.22 -3.17 -12.21
C LYS A 81 -6.67 -4.55 -12.71
N ASP A 82 -6.16 -4.99 -13.86
CA ASP A 82 -6.59 -6.23 -14.53
C ASP A 82 -5.64 -7.42 -14.25
N GLU A 83 -4.57 -7.21 -13.49
CA GLU A 83 -3.63 -8.28 -13.16
C GLU A 83 -4.24 -9.27 -12.15
N LYS A 84 -4.13 -10.56 -12.46
CA LYS A 84 -4.66 -11.64 -11.61
C LYS A 84 -3.70 -11.90 -10.45
N THR A 85 -4.21 -11.79 -9.23
CA THR A 85 -3.43 -11.93 -7.98
C THR A 85 -4.06 -12.91 -6.98
N CYS A 86 -5.15 -13.56 -7.38
CA CYS A 86 -5.94 -14.47 -6.56
C CYS A 86 -6.20 -15.81 -7.26
N GLY A 87 -6.02 -16.91 -6.53
CA GLY A 87 -6.34 -18.26 -7.00
C GLY A 87 -5.36 -18.78 -8.06
N VAL A 88 -5.84 -19.66 -8.92
CA VAL A 88 -5.04 -20.30 -9.98
C VAL A 88 -4.64 -19.25 -11.02
N LEU A 89 -3.35 -19.04 -11.23
CA LEU A 89 -2.80 -18.15 -12.26
C LEU A 89 -2.72 -18.85 -13.62
N SER A 90 -2.26 -20.10 -13.62
CA SER A 90 -2.13 -20.94 -14.81
C SER A 90 -2.30 -22.41 -14.46
N GLU A 91 -2.76 -23.19 -15.42
CA GLU A 91 -2.93 -24.63 -15.36
C GLU A 91 -2.38 -25.21 -16.67
N ASP A 92 -1.56 -26.25 -16.54
CA ASP A 92 -0.96 -26.98 -17.64
C ASP A 92 -1.33 -28.45 -17.54
N ASP A 93 -2.34 -28.84 -18.32
CA ASP A 93 -2.86 -30.21 -18.35
C ASP A 93 -1.85 -31.20 -18.96
N THR A 94 -0.91 -30.72 -19.78
CA THR A 94 0.09 -31.58 -20.45
C THR A 94 1.12 -32.07 -19.45
N PHE A 95 1.57 -31.18 -18.56
CA PHE A 95 2.52 -31.51 -17.50
C PHE A 95 1.85 -31.79 -16.15
N GLY A 96 0.53 -31.61 -16.05
CA GLY A 96 -0.24 -31.81 -14.82
C GLY A 96 0.12 -30.81 -13.71
N THR A 97 0.44 -29.56 -14.06
CA THR A 97 0.91 -28.54 -13.10
C THR A 97 -0.06 -27.37 -12.99
N ILE A 98 -0.23 -26.85 -11.77
CA ILE A 98 -1.02 -25.64 -11.49
C ILE A 98 -0.15 -24.62 -10.75
N THR A 99 -0.29 -23.35 -11.11
CA THR A 99 0.32 -22.24 -10.38
C THR A 99 -0.75 -21.47 -9.65
N ILE A 100 -0.63 -21.32 -8.33
CA ILE A 100 -1.60 -20.62 -7.48
C ILE A 100 -0.93 -19.39 -6.84
N ALA A 101 -1.61 -18.26 -6.86
CA ALA A 101 -1.17 -17.04 -6.19
C ALA A 101 -1.48 -17.09 -4.69
N GLU A 102 -0.43 -16.96 -3.88
CA GLU A 102 -0.55 -16.78 -2.43
C GLU A 102 0.08 -15.45 -1.97
N PRO A 103 -0.55 -14.73 -1.02
CA PRO A 103 0.08 -13.56 -0.40
C PRO A 103 1.28 -14.00 0.45
N VAL A 104 2.35 -13.19 0.44
CA VAL A 104 3.50 -13.36 1.34
C VAL A 104 3.10 -13.23 2.82
N GLY A 105 2.10 -12.40 3.12
CA GLY A 105 1.60 -12.14 4.47
C GLY A 105 1.75 -10.67 4.84
N ILE A 106 2.66 -10.39 5.79
CA ILE A 106 2.87 -9.04 6.32
C ILE A 106 4.17 -8.46 5.76
N ILE A 107 4.08 -7.26 5.18
CA ILE A 107 5.20 -6.54 4.59
C ILE A 107 5.65 -5.42 5.55
N CYS A 108 6.96 -5.26 5.70
CA CYS A 108 7.55 -4.09 6.35
C CYS A 108 7.87 -3.01 5.31
N GLY A 109 7.13 -1.90 5.34
CA GLY A 109 7.25 -0.77 4.43
C GLY A 109 8.15 0.33 5.00
N ILE A 110 9.45 0.29 4.75
CA ILE A 110 10.33 1.42 5.09
C ILE A 110 10.06 2.60 4.13
N VAL A 111 9.89 3.80 4.66
CA VAL A 111 9.54 5.01 3.87
C VAL A 111 10.57 6.13 4.09
N PRO A 112 11.16 6.69 3.01
CA PRO A 112 12.16 7.75 3.12
C PRO A 112 11.53 9.15 3.26
N THR A 113 12.32 10.12 3.76
CA THR A 113 11.91 11.55 3.86
C THR A 113 11.66 12.21 2.52
N THR A 114 12.28 11.75 1.44
CA THR A 114 12.22 12.41 0.12
C THR A 114 10.85 12.25 -0.55
N ASN A 115 10.24 11.07 -0.41
CA ASN A 115 8.98 10.70 -1.05
C ASN A 115 8.00 10.04 -0.04
N PRO A 116 7.63 10.73 1.05
CA PRO A 116 6.92 10.09 2.16
C PRO A 116 5.50 9.63 1.77
N THR A 117 4.75 10.48 1.08
CA THR A 117 3.36 10.21 0.71
C THR A 117 3.25 9.27 -0.49
N SER A 118 4.01 9.53 -1.56
CA SER A 118 3.92 8.73 -2.79
C SER A 118 4.42 7.30 -2.57
N THR A 119 5.46 7.10 -1.76
CA THR A 119 5.93 5.74 -1.43
C THR A 119 4.93 5.00 -0.54
N ALA A 120 4.29 5.67 0.43
CA ALA A 120 3.23 5.07 1.23
C ALA A 120 2.05 4.62 0.35
N ILE A 121 1.53 5.52 -0.50
CA ILE A 121 0.42 5.23 -1.43
C ILE A 121 0.77 4.04 -2.32
N PHE A 122 1.91 4.10 -3.02
CA PHE A 122 2.34 3.04 -3.93
C PHE A 122 2.38 1.68 -3.24
N LYS A 123 3.08 1.61 -2.10
CA LYS A 123 3.27 0.35 -1.35
C LYS A 123 1.94 -0.16 -0.77
N SER A 124 1.07 0.72 -0.28
CA SER A 124 -0.27 0.35 0.20
C SER A 124 -1.09 -0.27 -0.93
N LEU A 125 -1.13 0.38 -2.09
CA LEU A 125 -1.93 -0.07 -3.22
C LEU A 125 -1.51 -1.45 -3.73
N ILE A 126 -0.22 -1.68 -3.97
CA ILE A 126 0.25 -3.00 -4.44
C ILE A 126 0.10 -4.09 -3.36
N SER A 127 0.20 -3.72 -2.08
CA SER A 127 -0.02 -4.66 -0.96
C SER A 127 -1.49 -5.07 -0.91
N LEU A 128 -2.41 -4.11 -1.07
CA LEU A 128 -3.84 -4.37 -1.17
C LEU A 128 -4.19 -5.26 -2.36
N LYS A 129 -3.65 -4.95 -3.55
CA LYS A 129 -3.89 -5.73 -4.78
C LYS A 129 -3.42 -7.19 -4.66
N THR A 130 -2.47 -7.48 -3.78
CA THR A 130 -1.88 -8.81 -3.60
C THR A 130 -2.32 -9.52 -2.32
N ARG A 131 -3.39 -9.06 -1.65
CA ARG A 131 -3.90 -9.64 -0.38
C ARG A 131 -2.88 -9.66 0.77
N ASN A 132 -1.89 -8.79 0.71
CA ASN A 132 -0.93 -8.59 1.79
C ASN A 132 -1.43 -7.53 2.75
N ALA A 133 -0.92 -7.58 3.98
CA ALA A 133 -0.96 -6.44 4.87
C ALA A 133 0.41 -5.78 4.93
N ILE A 134 0.45 -4.49 5.22
CA ILE A 134 1.69 -3.72 5.28
C ILE A 134 1.74 -2.88 6.56
N ILE A 135 2.91 -2.82 7.19
CA ILE A 135 3.20 -1.95 8.32
C ILE A 135 4.31 -1.00 7.88
N PHE A 136 4.07 0.30 7.98
CA PHE A 136 5.04 1.30 7.58
C PHE A 136 5.98 1.69 8.72
N SER A 137 7.26 1.85 8.37
CA SER A 137 8.29 2.43 9.22
C SER A 137 8.75 3.75 8.58
N PRO A 138 8.13 4.88 8.95
CA PRO A 138 8.44 6.17 8.36
C PRO A 138 9.75 6.75 8.90
N HIS A 139 10.45 7.51 8.07
CA HIS A 139 11.53 8.35 8.55
C HIS A 139 10.98 9.45 9.50
N PRO A 140 11.63 9.73 10.66
CA PRO A 140 11.11 10.67 11.67
C PRO A 140 10.78 12.08 11.18
N ARG A 141 11.51 12.56 10.15
CA ARG A 141 11.31 13.88 9.52
C ARG A 141 10.10 13.99 8.58
N ALA A 142 9.39 12.89 8.32
CA ALA A 142 8.24 12.88 7.40
C ALA A 142 7.17 11.86 7.84
N LYS A 143 7.08 11.63 9.15
CA LYS A 143 6.24 10.56 9.71
C LYS A 143 4.76 10.90 9.66
N GLU A 144 4.39 12.15 9.85
CA GLU A 144 2.98 12.57 9.84
C GLU A 144 2.43 12.52 8.41
N ALA A 145 3.19 13.00 7.42
CA ALA A 145 2.86 12.89 6.01
C ALA A 145 2.73 11.44 5.56
N THR A 146 3.64 10.57 6.00
CA THR A 146 3.57 9.12 5.71
C THR A 146 2.32 8.50 6.35
N ASN A 147 2.09 8.76 7.63
CA ASN A 147 0.94 8.22 8.38
C ASN A 147 -0.40 8.72 7.85
N LYS A 148 -0.45 9.93 7.28
CA LYS A 148 -1.66 10.47 6.68
C LYS A 148 -1.99 9.86 5.32
N ALA A 149 -0.97 9.42 4.59
CA ALA A 149 -1.09 8.83 3.26
C ALA A 149 -1.34 7.31 3.27
N ALA A 150 -0.83 6.61 4.29
CA ALA A 150 -0.96 5.17 4.49
C ALA A 150 -2.38 4.77 4.91
#